data_AF-A0A7V0ZJI7-F1
#
_entry.id   AF-A0A7V0ZJI7-F1
#
_cell.length_a   1.000
_cell.length_b   1.000
_cell.length_c   1.000
_cell.angle_alpha   90.00
_cell.angle_beta   90.00
_cell.angle_gamma   90.00
#
_symmetry.space_group_name_H-M   'P 1'
#
loop_
_entity.id
_entity.type
_entity.pdbx_description
1 polymer ?
#
loop_
_entity_poly.entity_id
_entity_poly.type
_entity_poly.pdbx_seq_one_letter_code
_entity_poly.pdbx_strand_id
1 'polypeptide(L)'
;YWMLMESVELRHAPFILWIKDLSVMDPYFVLPLMMGASMFFMQKLNPPPPDPMQAKIMQWMPVMFTFFFLWFPAGLVLYWVVNNLLSMAQQFVITRQIEAAAAKS
;
A
#
# COMPACT_ATOMS: atom_id res chain seq x y z
N TYR A 1 -3.87 -9.77 -25.87
CA TYR A 1 -5.00 -10.74 -25.92
C TYR A 1 -4.73 -12.01 -25.10
N TRP A 2 -3.48 -12.34 -24.74
CA TRP A 2 -3.14 -13.48 -23.84
C TRP A 2 -3.34 -13.21 -22.34
N MET A 3 -3.33 -11.95 -21.90
CA MET A 3 -3.49 -11.54 -20.49
C MET A 3 -4.89 -11.88 -19.90
N LEU A 4 -5.92 -12.04 -20.74
CA LEU A 4 -7.27 -12.37 -20.27
C LEU A 4 -7.45 -13.88 -20.03
N MET A 5 -6.67 -14.76 -20.67
CA MET A 5 -6.72 -16.19 -20.36
C MET A 5 -5.99 -16.52 -19.05
N GLU A 6 -4.88 -15.84 -18.74
CA GLU A 6 -4.24 -15.90 -17.40
C GLU A 6 -5.16 -15.42 -16.27
N SER A 7 -6.05 -14.47 -16.58
CA SER A 7 -7.02 -13.98 -15.59
C SER A 7 -8.11 -14.99 -15.20
N VAL A 8 -8.29 -16.07 -15.98
CA VAL A 8 -9.16 -17.19 -15.63
C VAL A 8 -8.47 -18.14 -14.65
N GLU A 9 -7.14 -18.27 -14.69
CA GLU A 9 -6.35 -19.05 -13.72
C GLU A 9 -6.22 -18.37 -12.35
N LEU A 10 -6.49 -17.07 -12.27
CA LEU A 10 -6.62 -16.33 -11.02
C LEU A 10 -7.92 -16.65 -10.25
N ARG A 11 -8.91 -17.30 -10.88
CA ARG A 11 -10.05 -17.88 -10.14
C ARG A 11 -9.59 -19.19 -9.51
N HIS A 12 -9.59 -19.23 -8.18
CA HIS A 12 -9.03 -20.31 -7.35
C HIS A 12 -7.50 -20.37 -7.29
N ALA A 13 -6.77 -19.27 -7.53
CA ALA A 13 -5.35 -19.21 -7.18
C ALA A 13 -5.20 -18.95 -5.67
N PRO A 14 -4.95 -19.96 -4.82
CA PRO A 14 -4.49 -19.70 -3.48
C PRO A 14 -3.19 -18.92 -3.62
N PHE A 15 -3.15 -17.70 -3.11
CA PHE A 15 -1.92 -16.94 -3.09
C PHE A 15 -1.04 -17.53 -1.98
N ILE A 16 -1.20 -17.03 -0.77
CA ILE A 16 -0.45 -17.43 0.42
C ILE A 16 -1.34 -17.17 1.66
N LEU A 17 -1.20 -17.99 2.72
CA LEU A 17 -1.91 -17.87 4.00
C LEU A 17 -3.44 -17.98 3.89
N TRP A 18 -4.20 -16.92 4.24
CA TRP A 18 -5.67 -16.90 4.27
C TRP A 18 -6.30 -16.43 2.95
N ILE A 19 -5.49 -15.98 1.99
CA ILE A 19 -5.97 -15.47 0.69
C ILE A 19 -6.16 -16.65 -0.27
N LYS A 20 -7.42 -17.08 -0.42
CA LYS A 20 -7.81 -18.22 -1.27
C LYS A 20 -8.27 -17.82 -2.68
N ASP A 21 -8.64 -16.54 -2.86
CA ASP A 21 -9.10 -15.99 -4.13
C ASP A 21 -8.82 -14.48 -4.14
N LEU A 22 -8.09 -14.00 -5.14
CA LEU A 22 -7.71 -12.60 -5.30
C LEU A 22 -8.80 -11.76 -5.98
N SER A 23 -9.80 -12.40 -6.59
CA SER A 23 -10.90 -11.73 -7.29
C SER A 23 -12.04 -11.29 -6.37
N VAL A 24 -12.09 -11.84 -5.15
CA VAL A 24 -13.08 -11.51 -4.11
C VAL A 24 -12.47 -10.61 -3.03
N MET A 25 -13.33 -9.98 -2.22
CA MET A 25 -12.87 -9.20 -1.05
C MET A 25 -12.16 -10.10 -0.02
N ASP A 26 -11.21 -9.55 0.73
CA ASP A 26 -10.55 -10.29 1.82
C ASP A 26 -11.56 -10.58 2.95
N PRO A 27 -11.94 -11.85 3.20
CA PRO A 27 -12.94 -12.18 4.22
C PRO A 27 -12.52 -11.82 5.64
N TYR A 28 -11.21 -11.60 5.88
CA TYR A 28 -10.66 -11.22 7.18
C TYR A 28 -10.24 -9.74 7.25
N PHE A 29 -10.37 -8.99 6.16
CA PHE A 29 -9.98 -7.58 6.04
C PHE A 29 -8.54 -7.26 6.47
N VAL A 30 -7.65 -8.26 6.44
CA VAL A 30 -6.25 -8.07 6.84
C VAL A 30 -5.51 -7.22 5.81
N LEU A 31 -5.76 -7.45 4.52
CA LEU A 31 -5.13 -6.69 3.44
C LEU A 31 -5.47 -5.19 3.48
N PRO A 32 -6.75 -4.76 3.59
CA PRO A 32 -7.09 -3.35 3.75
C PRO A 32 -6.41 -2.71 4.98
N LEU A 33 -6.37 -3.42 6.12
CA LEU A 33 -5.70 -2.91 7.32
C LEU A 33 -4.19 -2.77 7.13
N MET A 34 -3.54 -3.74 6.49
CA MET A 34 -2.11 -3.65 6.13
C MET A 34 -1.84 -2.50 5.16
N MET A 35 -2.73 -2.29 4.19
CA MET A 35 -2.67 -1.17 3.25
C MET A 35 -2.74 0.16 4.00
N GLY A 36 -3.72 0.34 4.88
CA GLY A 36 -3.85 1.52 5.75
C GLY A 36 -2.63 1.78 6.61
N ALA A 37 -2.12 0.73 7.27
CA ALA A 37 -0.91 0.82 8.07
C ALA A 37 0.30 1.24 7.22
N SER A 38 0.47 0.64 6.04
CA SER A 38 1.58 0.98 5.12
C SER A 38 1.52 2.46 4.69
N MET A 39 0.33 2.97 4.37
CA MET A 39 0.14 4.38 4.02
C MET A 39 0.43 5.31 5.19
N PHE A 40 -0.02 4.94 6.40
CA PHE A 40 0.27 5.70 7.60
C PHE A 40 1.77 5.76 7.90
N PHE A 41 2.50 4.65 7.79
CA PHE A 41 3.96 4.64 7.94
C PHE A 41 4.66 5.47 6.86
N MET A 42 4.26 5.32 5.60
CA MET A 42 4.79 6.11 4.49
C MET A 42 4.61 7.62 4.73
N GLN A 43 3.45 8.02 5.25
CA GLN A 43 3.18 9.42 5.58
C GLN A 43 4.08 9.96 6.69
N LYS A 44 4.49 9.11 7.65
CA LYS A 44 5.44 9.50 8.71
C LYS A 44 6.87 9.66 8.20
N LEU A 45 7.24 8.97 7.12
CA LEU A 45 8.54 9.10 6.47
C LEU A 45 8.64 10.35 5.59
N ASN A 46 7.50 10.86 5.13
CA ASN A 46 7.43 12.07 4.31
C ASN A 46 7.22 13.31 5.19
N PRO A 47 7.90 14.43 4.89
CA PRO A 47 7.68 15.68 5.63
C PRO A 47 6.23 16.16 5.45
N PRO A 48 5.54 16.56 6.53
CA PRO A 48 4.17 17.05 6.43
C PRO A 48 4.14 18.40 5.69
N PRO A 49 3.04 18.70 4.98
CA PRO A 49 2.86 20.00 4.33
C PRO A 49 2.83 21.13 5.39
N PRO A 50 3.29 22.34 5.03
CA PRO A 50 3.38 23.47 5.97
C PRO A 50 2.02 23.99 6.44
N ASP A 51 0.94 23.74 5.68
CA ASP A 51 -0.42 24.14 6.04
C ASP A 51 -1.07 23.12 7.01
N PRO A 52 -1.52 23.54 8.21
CA PRO A 52 -2.15 22.66 9.20
C PRO A 52 -3.46 22.03 8.73
N MET A 53 -4.21 22.65 7.82
CA MET A 53 -5.43 22.07 7.23
C MET A 53 -5.08 20.90 6.32
N GLN A 54 -4.09 21.08 5.44
CA GLN A 54 -3.63 20.02 4.54
C GLN A 54 -3.02 18.84 5.32
N ALA A 55 -2.25 19.12 6.38
CA ALA A 55 -1.69 18.09 7.25
C ALA A 55 -2.78 17.22 7.89
N LYS A 56 -3.87 17.84 8.37
CA LYS A 56 -5.03 17.10 8.91
C LYS A 56 -5.68 16.21 7.85
N ILE A 57 -5.91 16.73 6.65
CA ILE A 57 -6.52 15.97 5.54
C ILE A 57 -5.64 14.74 5.21
N MET A 58 -4.33 14.92 5.09
CA MET A 58 -3.42 13.82 4.80
C MET A 58 -3.43 12.77 5.92
N GLN A 59 -3.57 13.14 7.20
CA GLN A 59 -3.63 12.18 8.31
C GLN A 59 -4.88 11.29 8.28
N TRP A 60 -6.00 11.81 7.76
CA TRP A 60 -7.24 11.04 7.61
C TRP A 60 -7.28 10.21 6.33
N MET A 61 -6.48 10.58 5.33
CA MET A 61 -6.45 9.91 4.03
C MET A 61 -6.21 8.39 4.13
N PRO A 62 -5.23 7.86 4.90
CA PRO A 62 -5.04 6.41 5.05
C PRO A 62 -6.28 5.71 5.60
N VAL A 63 -6.93 6.32 6.58
CA VAL A 63 -8.14 5.75 7.22
C VAL A 63 -9.29 5.70 6.22
N MET A 64 -9.54 6.81 5.52
CA MET A 64 -10.58 6.89 4.50
C MET A 64 -10.38 5.87 3.38
N PHE A 65 -9.16 5.76 2.85
CA PHE A 65 -8.85 4.77 1.82
C PHE A 65 -8.96 3.34 2.35
N THR A 66 -8.50 3.08 3.57
CA THR A 66 -8.66 1.75 4.20
C THR A 66 -10.13 1.35 4.20
N PHE A 67 -11.01 2.22 4.71
CA PHE A 67 -12.45 1.98 4.72
C PHE A 67 -13.02 1.74 3.32
N PHE A 68 -12.66 2.59 2.36
CA PHE A 68 -13.09 2.47 0.97
C PHE A 68 -12.69 1.13 0.33
N PHE A 69 -11.48 0.65 0.61
CA PHE A 69 -10.94 -0.59 0.04
C PHE A 69 -11.44 -1.88 0.73
N LEU A 70 -12.24 -1.80 1.82
CA LEU A 70 -12.83 -3.00 2.45
C LEU A 70 -13.69 -3.81 1.47
N TRP A 71 -14.36 -3.15 0.52
CA TRP A 71 -15.28 -3.79 -0.42
C TRP A 71 -14.64 -4.10 -1.78
N PHE A 72 -13.33 -3.86 -1.95
CA PHE A 72 -12.64 -4.09 -3.20
C PHE A 72 -12.00 -5.49 -3.27
N PRO A 73 -11.76 -6.02 -4.49
CA PRO A 73 -11.05 -7.28 -4.67
C PRO A 73 -9.70 -7.31 -3.97
N ALA A 74 -9.41 -8.39 -3.26
CA ALA A 74 -8.18 -8.60 -2.49
C ALA A 74 -6.91 -8.45 -3.35
N GLY A 75 -6.96 -8.84 -4.63
CA GLY A 75 -5.84 -8.69 -5.56
C GLY A 75 -5.48 -7.23 -5.83
N LEU A 76 -6.47 -6.34 -5.93
CA LEU A 76 -6.21 -4.90 -6.05
C LEU A 76 -5.57 -4.37 -4.77
N VAL A 77 -6.11 -4.73 -3.60
CA VAL A 77 -5.58 -4.28 -2.31
C VAL A 77 -4.14 -4.79 -2.12
N LEU A 78 -3.87 -6.05 -2.45
CA LEU A 78 -2.56 -6.67 -2.38
C LEU A 78 -1.55 -5.94 -3.27
N TYR A 79 -1.93 -5.59 -4.51
CA TYR A 79 -1.09 -4.78 -5.39
C TYR A 79 -0.67 -3.47 -4.74
N TRP A 80 -1.62 -2.76 -4.11
CA TRP A 80 -1.33 -1.52 -3.39
C TRP A 80 -0.40 -1.73 -2.20
N VAL A 81 -0.61 -2.79 -1.41
CA VAL A 81 0.27 -3.14 -0.28
C VAL A 81 1.70 -3.37 -0.77
N VAL A 82 1.89 -4.21 -1.78
CA VAL A 82 3.23 -4.52 -2.32
C VAL A 82 3.88 -3.26 -2.89
N ASN A 83 3.14 -2.44 -3.65
CA ASN A 83 3.65 -1.21 -4.23
C ASN A 83 4.09 -0.19 -3.16
N ASN A 84 3.27 0.00 -2.12
CA ASN A 84 3.63 0.87 -0.99
C ASN A 84 4.90 0.39 -0.29
N LEU A 85 5.04 -0.92 -0.07
CA LEU A 85 6.24 -1.50 0.56
C LEU A 85 7.50 -1.29 -0.29
N LEU A 86 7.41 -1.51 -1.60
CA LEU A 86 8.52 -1.24 -2.52
C LEU A 86 8.88 0.25 -2.56
N SER A 87 7.88 1.12 -2.63
CA SER A 87 8.08 2.58 -2.62
C SER A 87 8.74 3.04 -1.31
N MET A 88 8.33 2.46 -0.18
CA MET A 88 8.93 2.74 1.12
C MET A 88 10.39 2.25 1.21
N ALA A 89 10.68 1.07 0.68
CA ALA A 89 12.04 0.55 0.61
C ALA A 89 12.94 1.45 -0.26
N GLN A 90 12.42 1.88 -1.43
CA GLN A 90 13.11 2.84 -2.28
C GLN A 90 13.33 4.18 -1.55
N GLN A 91 12.32 4.71 -0.88
CA GLN A 91 12.40 5.96 -0.12
C GLN A 91 13.48 5.87 0.97
N PHE A 92 13.53 4.75 1.69
CA PHE A 92 14.55 4.51 2.72
C PHE A 92 15.97 4.55 2.15
N VAL A 93 16.20 3.93 0.99
CA VAL A 93 17.51 3.97 0.31
C VAL A 93 17.87 5.40 -0.11
N ILE A 94 16.92 6.14 -0.69
CA ILE A 94 17.12 7.52 -1.14
C ILE A 94 17.46 8.43 0.05
N THR A 95 16.67 8.38 1.13
CA THR A 95 16.91 9.19 2.33
C THR A 95 18.30 8.94 2.90
N ARG A 96 18.74 7.68 2.99
CA ARG A 96 20.09 7.33 3.44
C ARG A 96 21.20 7.88 2.53
N GLN A 97 20.98 7.90 1.21
CA GLN A 97 21.95 8.46 0.27
C GLN A 97 22.07 9.98 0.43
N ILE A 98 20.94 10.68 0.63
CA ILE A 98 20.91 12.12 0.88
C ILE A 98 21.65 12.46 2.18
N GLU A 99 21.39 11.73 3.27
CA GLU A 99 22.07 11.91 4.56
C GLU A 99 23.59 11.68 4.44
N ALA A 100 24.01 10.61 3.74
CA ALA A 100 25.42 10.32 3.52
C ALA A 100 26.13 11.38 2.66
N ALA A 101 25.43 11.99 1.69
CA ALA A 101 25.94 13.09 0.89
C ALA A 101 26.07 14.40 1.71
N ALA A 102 25.08 14.68 2.58
CA ALA A 102 25.12 15.83 3.48
C ALA A 102 26.26 15.73 4.51
N ALA A 103 26.54 14.53 5.04
CA ALA A 103 27.62 14.31 6.00
C ALA A 103 29.05 14.43 5.40
N LYS A 104 29.17 14.47 4.07
CA LYS A 104 30.44 14.65 3.36
C LYS A 104 30.72 16.10 2.94
N SER A 105 29.75 17.00 3.09
CA SER A 105 29.87 18.43 2.77
C SER A 105 30.17 19.24 4.02
#